data_AF-C9YDX1-F1
#
_entry.id   AF-C9YDX1-F1
#
_cell.length_a   1.000
_cell.length_b   1.000
_cell.length_c   1.000
_cell.angle_alpha   90.00
_cell.angle_beta   90.00
_cell.angle_gamma   90.00
#
_symmetry.space_group_name_H-M   'P 1'
#
loop_
_entity.id
_entity.type
_entity.pdbx_description
1 polymer ?
#
loop_
_entity_poly.entity_id
_entity_poly.type
_entity_poly.pdbx_seq_one_letter_code
_entity_poly.pdbx_strand_id
1 'polypeptide(L)'
;MKKSLIALAVVAISGAASAQVTITGTLASGYKQSSVSGAAGTGNELTKNKLLAGVADSFVGGSGGNATGDSSGLGLDTSTITFAATEDLGGGMKIVASMNIDALNRKEVAGGDSSLKLTTGIGRFTLQTYRPVDYLSGGISGVGGAGLDDRVFSARVNRDAFGFDTKLGPVFVGVSFLEAGKSKTSTTTDVGLGVGAAGAAGTTGQRINSYSVTYVGGPLIANLNYLTYDSMGTTDAGYKDVIRTAGSYD
;
A
#
# COMPACT_ATOMS: atom_id res chain seq x y z
N MET A 1 33.08 9.96 7.76
CA MET A 1 32.36 9.74 9.04
C MET A 1 30.92 10.21 8.85
N LYS A 2 29.94 9.30 8.77
CA LYS A 2 28.52 9.68 8.65
C LYS A 2 28.03 10.15 10.01
N LYS A 3 27.63 11.41 10.13
CA LYS A 3 27.01 11.96 11.33
C LYS A 3 25.48 11.93 11.11
N SER A 4 24.80 10.96 11.70
CA SER A 4 23.34 11.00 11.82
C SER A 4 22.97 11.68 13.14
N LEU A 5 22.29 12.82 13.06
CA LEU A 5 21.64 13.42 14.23
C LEU A 5 20.26 12.76 14.37
N ILE A 6 20.04 12.04 15.48
CA ILE A 6 18.71 11.62 15.91
C ILE A 6 18.30 12.60 17.01
N ALA A 7 17.41 13.54 16.70
CA ALA A 7 16.83 14.44 17.70
C ALA A 7 15.54 13.81 18.23
N LEU A 8 15.60 13.25 19.45
CA LEU A 8 14.43 12.74 20.16
C LEU A 8 13.93 13.82 21.12
N ALA A 9 12.87 14.53 20.72
CA ALA A 9 12.17 15.46 21.61
C ALA A 9 11.14 14.68 22.44
N VAL A 10 11.48 14.34 23.69
CA VAL A 10 10.52 13.79 24.66
C VAL A 10 9.90 14.95 25.44
N VAL A 11 8.61 15.21 25.22
CA VAL A 11 7.82 16.09 26.10
C VAL A 11 7.26 15.24 27.24
N ALA A 12 7.81 15.38 28.44
CA ALA A 12 7.31 14.72 29.63
C ALA A 12 6.13 15.53 30.20
N ILE A 13 4.89 15.06 29.95
CA ILE A 13 3.69 15.56 30.63
C ILE A 13 3.41 14.63 31.81
N SER A 14 3.71 15.07 33.03
CA SER A 14 3.39 14.34 34.25
C SER A 14 1.93 14.57 34.64
N GLY A 15 1.09 13.52 34.68
CA GLY A 15 -0.15 13.52 35.48
C GLY A 15 -1.47 13.16 34.78
N ALA A 16 -1.50 12.98 33.46
CA ALA A 16 -2.67 12.43 32.75
C ALA A 16 -2.20 11.27 31.87
N ALA A 17 -3.04 10.24 31.64
CA ALA A 17 -2.78 9.25 30.60
C ALA A 17 -2.58 10.01 29.29
N SER A 18 -1.33 10.17 28.87
CA SER A 18 -0.98 11.00 27.71
C SER A 18 -0.93 10.10 26.49
N ALA A 19 -1.69 10.47 25.46
CA ALA A 19 -1.54 9.85 24.16
C ALA A 19 -0.11 10.11 23.66
N GLN A 20 0.61 9.03 23.33
CA GLN A 20 1.91 9.14 22.69
C GLN A 20 1.69 9.41 21.21
N VAL A 21 2.10 10.59 20.74
CA VAL A 21 2.12 10.93 19.31
C VAL A 21 3.55 10.91 18.83
N THR A 22 3.79 10.27 17.69
CA THR A 22 5.09 10.22 17.02
C THR A 22 4.91 10.62 15.56
N ILE A 23 5.84 11.42 15.07
CA ILE A 23 5.97 11.75 13.65
C ILE A 23 7.29 11.15 13.18
N THR A 24 7.23 10.24 12.22
CA THR A 24 8.40 9.63 11.58
C THR A 24 8.31 9.83 10.08
N GLY A 25 9.36 9.49 9.34
CA GLY A 25 9.36 9.63 7.89
C GLY A 25 10.74 9.47 7.29
N THR A 26 10.79 9.39 5.97
CA THR A 26 12.02 9.41 5.17
C THR A 26 11.88 10.41 4.05
N LEU A 27 12.92 11.22 3.85
CA LEU A 27 13.03 12.12 2.72
C LEU A 27 14.32 11.81 1.96
N ALA A 28 14.19 11.32 0.74
CA ALA A 28 15.27 11.14 -0.21
C ALA A 28 15.09 12.13 -1.36
N SER A 29 16.08 13.00 -1.53
CA SER A 29 16.14 13.98 -2.60
C SER A 29 17.47 13.89 -3.33
N GLY A 30 17.49 14.31 -4.58
CA GLY A 30 18.69 14.24 -5.39
C GLY A 30 18.61 15.11 -6.64
N TYR A 31 19.76 15.28 -7.28
CA TYR A 31 19.85 15.84 -8.61
C TYR A 31 19.93 14.69 -9.62
N LYS A 32 19.03 14.65 -10.60
CA LYS A 32 19.10 13.72 -11.73
C LYS A 32 19.47 14.50 -12.98
N GLN A 33 20.55 14.07 -13.63
CA GLN A 33 20.91 14.54 -14.96
C GLN A 33 20.33 13.57 -16.00
N SER A 34 19.52 14.07 -16.92
CA SER A 34 19.08 13.30 -18.09
C SER A 34 19.96 13.64 -19.28
N SER A 35 20.54 12.63 -19.92
CA SER A 35 21.44 12.80 -21.08
C SER A 35 20.85 12.23 -22.38
N VAL A 36 19.58 11.81 -22.40
CA VAL A 36 18.94 11.27 -23.60
C VAL A 36 18.34 12.42 -24.41
N SER A 37 19.11 12.98 -25.35
CA SER A 37 18.60 13.99 -26.27
C SER A 37 18.12 13.34 -27.57
N GLY A 38 16.83 13.01 -27.64
CA GLY A 38 16.16 12.71 -28.92
C GLY A 38 16.10 13.93 -29.88
N ALA A 39 16.62 15.09 -29.45
CA ALA A 39 16.60 16.35 -30.17
C ALA A 39 17.86 16.64 -31.00
N ALA A 40 18.85 15.74 -31.03
CA ALA A 40 20.06 15.93 -31.82
C ALA A 40 19.81 15.66 -33.32
N GLY A 41 20.42 16.46 -34.20
CA GLY A 41 20.34 16.32 -35.66
C GLY A 41 19.19 17.09 -36.32
N THR A 42 19.10 17.05 -37.65
CA THR A 42 18.02 17.67 -38.44
C THR A 42 17.37 16.66 -39.39
N GLY A 43 16.11 16.89 -39.77
CA GLY A 43 15.39 16.05 -40.72
C GLY A 43 15.32 14.57 -40.30
N ASN A 44 15.77 13.68 -41.18
CA ASN A 44 15.70 12.23 -40.95
C ASN A 44 16.58 11.75 -39.77
N GLU A 45 17.63 12.49 -39.41
CA GLU A 45 18.47 12.18 -38.25
C GLU A 45 17.73 12.45 -36.94
N LEU A 46 16.99 13.55 -36.87
CA LEU A 46 16.14 13.87 -35.73
C LEU A 46 15.10 12.78 -35.51
N THR A 47 14.46 12.30 -36.58
CA THR A 47 13.47 11.21 -36.50
C THR A 47 14.09 9.90 -36.02
N LYS A 48 15.27 9.53 -36.54
CA LYS A 48 16.01 8.33 -36.10
C LYS A 48 16.41 8.43 -34.62
N ASN A 49 16.92 9.58 -34.20
CA ASN A 49 17.37 9.80 -32.82
C ASN A 49 16.19 9.78 -31.83
N LYS A 50 15.02 10.32 -32.20
CA LYS A 50 13.79 10.17 -31.41
C LYS A 50 13.35 8.71 -31.28
N LEU A 51 13.39 7.96 -32.38
CA LEU A 51 12.99 6.55 -32.38
C LEU A 51 13.95 5.69 -31.55
N LEU A 52 15.27 5.89 -31.69
CA LEU A 52 16.28 5.20 -30.91
C LEU A 52 16.18 5.53 -29.42
N ALA A 53 15.93 6.78 -29.07
CA ALA A 53 15.69 7.19 -27.70
C ALA A 53 14.47 6.48 -27.10
N GLY A 54 13.35 6.40 -27.84
CA GLY A 54 12.14 5.69 -27.40
C GLY A 54 12.31 4.17 -27.27
N VAL A 55 13.09 3.54 -28.16
CA VAL A 55 13.40 2.10 -28.07
C VAL A 55 14.36 1.82 -26.90
N ALA A 56 15.39 2.65 -26.70
CA ALA A 56 16.30 2.52 -25.56
C ALA A 56 15.56 2.69 -24.22
N ASP A 57 14.62 3.62 -24.16
CA ASP A 57 13.72 3.82 -23.01
C ASP A 57 12.90 2.56 -22.71
N SER A 58 12.36 1.91 -23.76
CA SER A 58 11.53 0.70 -23.64
C SER A 58 12.32 -0.57 -23.29
N PHE A 59 13.53 -0.76 -23.82
CA PHE A 59 14.27 -2.04 -23.71
C PHE A 59 15.25 -2.10 -22.53
N VAL A 60 15.80 -0.97 -22.09
CA VAL A 60 16.82 -0.93 -21.01
C VAL A 60 16.15 -0.80 -19.63
N GLY A 61 14.81 -0.88 -19.54
CA GLY A 61 14.10 -0.32 -18.39
C GLY A 61 14.46 1.16 -18.23
N GLY A 62 14.64 1.82 -19.37
CA GLY A 62 15.31 3.09 -19.50
C GLY A 62 14.55 4.18 -18.76
N SER A 63 15.35 5.12 -18.26
CA SER A 63 14.96 6.39 -17.67
C SER A 63 14.24 6.37 -16.30
N GLY A 64 13.88 5.22 -15.73
CA GLY A 64 13.14 5.23 -14.45
C GLY A 64 11.89 6.11 -14.51
N GLY A 65 11.20 6.12 -15.65
CA GLY A 65 9.99 6.90 -15.89
C GLY A 65 10.16 8.28 -16.54
N ASN A 66 11.36 8.61 -17.06
CA ASN A 66 11.59 9.89 -17.74
C ASN A 66 11.36 9.75 -19.27
N ALA A 67 10.22 10.23 -19.75
CA ALA A 67 9.96 10.32 -21.18
C ALA A 67 11.05 11.15 -21.90
N THR A 68 11.17 10.91 -23.21
CA THR A 68 12.06 11.68 -24.10
C THR A 68 11.82 13.18 -23.93
N GLY A 69 12.74 13.89 -23.25
CA GLY A 69 12.63 15.33 -22.98
C GLY A 69 12.68 15.77 -21.52
N ASP A 70 12.87 14.87 -20.55
CA ASP A 70 12.92 15.30 -19.16
C ASP A 70 14.18 16.13 -18.82
N SER A 71 13.91 17.33 -18.29
CA SER A 71 14.90 18.30 -17.82
C SER A 71 15.67 17.78 -16.61
N SER A 72 17.00 17.84 -16.69
CA SER A 72 17.89 17.65 -15.52
C SER A 72 17.47 18.58 -14.38
N GLY A 73 17.45 18.10 -13.14
CA GLY A 73 16.97 18.91 -12.01
C GLY A 73 16.98 18.22 -10.65
N LEU A 74 16.67 19.01 -9.62
CA LEU A 74 16.43 18.52 -8.27
C LEU A 74 15.03 17.88 -8.17
N GLY A 75 14.96 16.68 -7.59
CA GLY A 75 13.73 15.94 -7.39
C GLY A 75 13.67 15.27 -6.02
N LEU A 76 12.45 14.91 -5.61
CA LEU A 76 12.21 13.99 -4.51
C LEU A 76 12.06 12.60 -5.11
N ASP A 77 12.87 11.65 -4.65
CA ASP A 77 12.80 10.25 -5.05
C ASP A 77 11.85 9.48 -4.13
N THR A 78 12.03 9.66 -2.83
CA THR A 78 11.17 9.07 -1.80
C THR A 78 10.79 10.14 -0.79
N SER A 79 9.51 10.24 -0.46
CA SER A 79 9.03 11.18 0.55
C SER A 79 7.85 10.57 1.29
N THR A 80 8.13 10.10 2.50
CA THR A 80 7.13 9.48 3.36
C THR A 80 7.12 10.17 4.71
N ILE A 81 5.92 10.43 5.23
CA ILE A 81 5.71 10.94 6.59
C ILE A 81 4.63 10.08 7.23
N THR A 82 4.90 9.57 8.43
CA THR A 82 3.97 8.79 9.22
C THR A 82 3.64 9.53 10.51
N PHE A 83 2.36 9.75 10.74
CA PHE A 83 1.83 10.18 12.03
C PHE A 83 1.28 8.95 12.74
N ALA A 84 1.76 8.65 13.93
CA ALA A 84 1.25 7.58 14.76
C ALA A 84 0.84 8.12 16.12
N ALA A 85 -0.31 7.68 16.63
CA ALA A 85 -0.77 7.99 17.96
C ALA A 85 -1.15 6.69 18.68
N THR A 86 -0.78 6.58 19.96
CA THR A 86 -1.20 5.49 20.83
C THR A 86 -1.73 6.04 22.13
N GLU A 87 -2.94 5.64 22.49
CA GLU A 87 -3.59 6.01 23.75
C GLU A 87 -3.95 4.74 24.53
N ASP A 88 -3.55 4.69 25.79
CA ASP A 88 -4.01 3.68 26.74
C ASP A 88 -5.33 4.15 27.34
N LEU A 89 -6.40 3.35 27.18
CA LEU A 89 -7.72 3.69 27.69
C LEU A 89 -7.97 3.10 29.11
N GLY A 90 -6.96 2.43 29.68
CA GLY A 90 -7.09 1.67 30.91
C GLY A 90 -7.74 0.30 30.68
N GLY A 91 -7.73 -0.55 31.72
CA GLY A 91 -8.36 -1.88 31.66
C GLY A 91 -7.78 -2.82 30.59
N GLY A 92 -6.53 -2.58 30.16
CA GLY A 92 -5.89 -3.32 29.06
C GLY A 92 -6.36 -2.92 27.67
N MET A 93 -7.20 -1.88 27.55
CA MET A 93 -7.65 -1.35 26.26
C MET A 93 -6.68 -0.29 25.72
N LYS A 94 -6.55 -0.22 24.40
CA LYS A 94 -5.65 0.73 23.73
C LYS A 94 -6.19 1.12 22.38
N ILE A 95 -6.08 2.40 22.04
CA ILE A 95 -6.27 2.88 20.67
C ILE A 95 -4.90 3.12 20.03
N VAL A 96 -4.75 2.70 18.78
CA VAL A 96 -3.59 3.02 17.94
C VAL A 96 -4.09 3.60 16.62
N ALA A 97 -3.74 4.84 16.32
CA ALA A 97 -3.98 5.48 15.03
C ALA A 97 -2.66 5.63 14.27
N SER A 98 -2.69 5.43 12.96
CA SER A 98 -1.56 5.65 12.07
C SER A 98 -2.05 6.25 10.76
N MET A 99 -1.35 7.25 10.24
CA MET A 99 -1.62 7.84 8.94
C MET A 99 -0.29 8.05 8.23
N ASN A 100 -0.16 7.48 7.03
CA ASN A 100 0.97 7.74 6.16
C ASN A 100 0.60 8.75 5.08
N ILE A 101 1.55 9.63 4.79
CA ILE A 101 1.66 10.36 3.53
C ILE A 101 2.73 9.62 2.74
N ASP A 102 2.38 9.16 1.55
CA ASP A 102 3.25 8.40 0.66
C ASP A 102 3.29 9.11 -0.70
N ALA A 103 4.45 9.65 -1.05
CA ALA A 103 4.67 10.59 -2.16
C ALA A 103 4.21 12.04 -1.91
N LEU A 104 4.96 12.74 -1.05
CA LEU A 104 4.94 14.21 -1.01
C LEU A 104 5.80 14.79 -2.15
N ASN A 105 5.20 15.53 -3.08
CA ASN A 105 5.94 16.23 -4.13
C ASN A 105 5.51 17.71 -4.24
N ARG A 106 6.13 18.48 -5.15
CA ARG A 106 5.83 19.92 -5.29
C ARG A 106 4.39 20.22 -5.75
N LYS A 107 3.73 19.23 -6.35
CA LYS A 107 2.40 19.34 -6.95
C LYS A 107 1.31 18.80 -6.03
N GLU A 108 1.58 17.72 -5.29
CA GLU A 108 0.56 17.02 -4.51
C GLU A 108 1.11 16.38 -3.23
N VAL A 109 0.18 16.10 -2.32
CA VAL A 109 0.38 15.29 -1.13
C VAL A 109 -0.51 14.06 -1.29
N ALA A 110 0.09 12.91 -1.59
CA ALA A 110 -0.65 11.66 -1.73
C ALA A 110 -0.75 10.93 -0.38
N GLY A 111 -1.93 10.36 -0.10
CA GLY A 111 -2.16 9.53 1.07
C GLY A 111 -1.55 8.14 0.91
N GLY A 112 -1.02 7.59 1.99
CA GLY A 112 -0.54 6.22 2.10
C GLY A 112 -1.42 5.38 3.02
N ASP A 113 -0.89 4.22 3.41
CA ASP A 113 -1.57 3.31 4.32
C ASP A 113 -1.91 4.00 5.65
N SER A 114 -3.16 3.87 6.08
CA SER A 114 -3.70 4.51 7.28
C SER A 114 -4.55 3.53 8.07
N SER A 115 -4.57 3.62 9.40
CA SER A 115 -5.35 2.73 10.25
C SER A 115 -5.76 3.35 11.58
N LEU A 116 -6.88 2.87 12.12
CA LEU A 116 -7.33 3.08 13.49
C LEU A 116 -7.64 1.71 14.09
N LYS A 117 -7.00 1.38 15.21
CA LYS A 117 -7.10 0.09 15.88
C LYS A 117 -7.54 0.28 17.32
N LEU A 118 -8.60 -0.41 17.72
CA LEU A 118 -9.04 -0.50 19.11
C LEU A 118 -8.76 -1.91 19.62
N THR A 119 -7.82 -2.05 20.53
CA THR A 119 -7.56 -3.29 21.25
C THR A 119 -8.37 -3.32 22.53
N THR A 120 -9.05 -4.44 22.76
CA THR A 120 -9.89 -4.72 23.93
C THR A 120 -9.51 -6.08 24.53
N GLY A 121 -10.14 -6.46 25.65
CA GLY A 121 -9.94 -7.78 26.24
C GLY A 121 -10.39 -8.96 25.36
N ILE A 122 -11.30 -8.73 24.40
CA ILE A 122 -11.81 -9.79 23.51
C ILE A 122 -11.05 -9.89 22.19
N GLY A 123 -10.20 -8.92 21.88
CA GLY A 123 -9.53 -8.80 20.58
C GLY A 123 -9.43 -7.37 20.12
N ARG A 124 -9.06 -7.20 18.85
CA ARG A 124 -8.76 -5.92 18.22
C ARG A 124 -9.68 -5.68 17.05
N PHE A 125 -10.33 -4.52 17.05
CA PHE A 125 -11.04 -3.97 15.90
C PHE A 125 -10.08 -3.09 15.11
N THR A 126 -10.10 -3.20 13.78
CA THR A 126 -9.25 -2.43 12.88
C THR A 126 -10.08 -1.80 11.79
N LEU A 127 -9.95 -0.49 11.62
CA LEU A 127 -10.30 0.24 10.40
C LEU A 127 -8.98 0.58 9.71
N GLN A 128 -8.88 0.35 8.41
CA GLN A 128 -7.65 0.65 7.68
C GLN A 128 -7.89 0.87 6.20
N THR A 129 -7.10 1.77 5.62
CA THR A 129 -6.88 1.87 4.18
C THR A 129 -5.46 1.37 3.95
N TYR A 130 -5.30 0.29 3.20
CA TYR A 130 -3.96 -0.26 2.95
C TYR A 130 -3.88 -0.94 1.60
N ARG A 131 -2.66 -1.14 1.10
CA ARG A 131 -2.43 -1.93 -0.11
C ARG A 131 -2.05 -3.38 0.26
N PRO A 132 -2.98 -4.36 0.13
CA PRO A 132 -2.71 -5.74 0.55
C PRO A 132 -1.50 -6.33 -0.18
N VAL A 133 -0.83 -7.28 0.48
CA VAL A 133 0.32 -7.96 -0.10
C VAL A 133 -0.16 -9.05 -1.07
N ASP A 134 0.34 -9.00 -2.31
CA ASP A 134 0.23 -10.09 -3.29
C ASP A 134 1.66 -10.52 -3.67
N TYR A 135 2.03 -11.72 -3.22
CA TYR A 135 3.38 -12.25 -3.39
C TYR A 135 3.63 -12.85 -4.77
N LEU A 136 2.57 -13.19 -5.53
CA LEU A 136 2.72 -13.75 -6.87
C LEU A 136 2.60 -12.68 -7.96
N SER A 137 1.76 -11.67 -7.77
CA SER A 137 1.61 -10.59 -8.76
C SER A 137 2.65 -9.48 -8.61
N GLY A 138 3.15 -9.23 -7.38
CA GLY A 138 4.10 -8.15 -7.06
C GLY A 138 5.58 -8.46 -7.23
N GLY A 139 5.95 -9.75 -7.39
CA GLY A 139 7.34 -10.19 -7.49
C GLY A 139 8.11 -10.17 -6.16
N ILE A 140 9.29 -10.79 -6.14
CA ILE A 140 10.20 -10.76 -4.98
C ILE A 140 10.94 -9.42 -5.03
N SER A 141 10.66 -8.51 -4.09
CA SER A 141 11.48 -7.33 -3.74
C SER A 141 12.07 -6.55 -4.93
N GLY A 142 11.26 -5.73 -5.60
CA GLY A 142 11.75 -4.67 -6.49
C GLY A 142 12.02 -5.07 -7.95
N VAL A 143 11.94 -6.36 -8.28
CA VAL A 143 11.72 -6.79 -9.67
C VAL A 143 10.22 -6.98 -9.85
N GLY A 144 9.58 -6.07 -10.59
CA GLY A 144 8.13 -6.12 -10.82
C GLY A 144 7.68 -7.55 -11.14
N GLY A 145 6.61 -8.01 -10.49
CA GLY A 145 6.11 -9.37 -10.68
C GLY A 145 5.65 -9.63 -12.10
N ALA A 146 5.17 -10.85 -12.37
CA ALA A 146 4.84 -11.32 -13.71
C ALA A 146 3.69 -10.55 -14.42
N GLY A 147 3.22 -9.43 -13.88
CA GLY A 147 2.20 -8.57 -14.50
C GLY A 147 0.88 -9.30 -14.71
N LEU A 148 0.54 -10.22 -13.80
CA LEU A 148 -0.68 -11.03 -13.86
C LEU A 148 -1.87 -10.39 -13.14
N ASP A 149 -1.73 -9.11 -12.76
CA ASP A 149 -2.79 -8.27 -12.24
C ASP A 149 -3.95 -8.20 -13.25
N ASP A 150 -5.18 -8.24 -12.74
CA ASP A 150 -6.41 -8.25 -13.53
C ASP A 150 -6.58 -9.45 -14.48
N ARG A 151 -5.69 -10.43 -14.41
CA ARG A 151 -5.78 -11.68 -15.17
C ARG A 151 -5.99 -12.87 -14.24
N VAL A 152 -4.91 -13.33 -13.60
CA VAL A 152 -4.91 -14.50 -12.71
C VAL A 152 -5.18 -14.06 -11.27
N PHE A 153 -4.75 -12.84 -10.92
CA PHE A 153 -4.91 -12.26 -9.58
C PHE A 153 -5.62 -10.92 -9.63
N SER A 154 -6.23 -10.54 -8.50
CA SER A 154 -6.77 -9.19 -8.33
C SER A 154 -5.64 -8.17 -8.33
N ALA A 155 -5.79 -7.10 -9.10
CA ALA A 155 -4.81 -6.02 -9.07
C ALA A 155 -4.57 -5.51 -7.65
N ARG A 156 -3.29 -5.24 -7.37
CA ARG A 156 -2.86 -4.72 -6.07
C ARG A 156 -3.20 -3.24 -5.95
N VAL A 157 -4.37 -2.96 -5.39
CA VAL A 157 -4.87 -1.60 -5.15
C VAL A 157 -4.99 -1.31 -3.65
N ASN A 158 -4.98 -0.02 -3.29
CA ASN A 158 -5.36 0.40 -1.95
C ASN A 158 -6.84 0.05 -1.73
N ARG A 159 -7.16 -0.50 -0.57
CA ARG A 159 -8.50 -0.91 -0.17
C ARG A 159 -8.81 -0.39 1.21
N ASP A 160 -10.04 0.05 1.39
CA ASP A 160 -10.61 0.30 2.70
C ASP A 160 -11.11 -1.02 3.29
N ALA A 161 -10.84 -1.21 4.58
CA ALA A 161 -11.14 -2.44 5.26
C ALA A 161 -11.56 -2.20 6.71
N PHE A 162 -12.47 -3.06 7.15
CA PHE A 162 -12.78 -3.28 8.56
C PHE A 162 -12.41 -4.71 8.92
N GLY A 163 -11.90 -4.92 10.14
CA GLY A 163 -11.61 -6.27 10.61
C GLY A 163 -11.64 -6.40 12.12
N PHE A 164 -11.70 -7.65 12.55
CA PHE A 164 -11.58 -8.06 13.93
C PHE A 164 -10.61 -9.23 14.04
N ASP A 165 -9.68 -9.18 14.98
CA ASP A 165 -8.78 -10.28 15.28
C ASP A 165 -8.69 -10.55 16.79
N THR A 166 -8.59 -11.83 17.16
CA THR A 166 -8.45 -12.26 18.56
C THR A 166 -7.42 -13.37 18.69
N LYS A 167 -6.94 -13.56 19.92
CA LYS A 167 -5.93 -14.56 20.28
C LYS A 167 -6.53 -15.59 21.24
N LEU A 168 -6.42 -16.86 20.87
CA LEU A 168 -6.84 -18.03 21.62
C LEU A 168 -5.62 -18.93 21.86
N GLY A 169 -4.92 -18.72 22.97
CA GLY A 169 -3.65 -19.41 23.24
C GLY A 169 -2.59 -19.10 22.17
N PRO A 170 -1.99 -20.09 21.50
CA PRO A 170 -1.02 -19.86 20.42
C PRO A 170 -1.67 -19.49 19.07
N VAL A 171 -3.00 -19.47 18.98
CA VAL A 171 -3.73 -19.23 17.73
C VAL A 171 -4.27 -17.80 17.68
N PHE A 172 -4.05 -17.12 16.56
CA PHE A 172 -4.74 -15.90 16.19
C PHE A 172 -5.82 -16.23 15.16
N VAL A 173 -7.02 -15.71 15.35
CA VAL A 173 -8.13 -15.82 14.40
C VAL A 173 -8.55 -14.42 14.02
N GLY A 174 -8.72 -14.17 12.73
CA GLY A 174 -9.10 -12.86 12.20
C GLY A 174 -10.15 -12.96 11.11
N VAL A 175 -11.04 -11.98 11.08
CA VAL A 175 -11.96 -11.74 9.97
C VAL A 175 -11.78 -10.30 9.49
N SER A 176 -11.79 -10.10 8.19
CA SER A 176 -11.82 -8.75 7.63
C SER A 176 -12.68 -8.68 6.38
N PHE A 177 -13.31 -7.53 6.21
CA PHE A 177 -14.04 -7.15 5.02
C PHE A 177 -13.25 -6.04 4.34
N LEU A 178 -12.94 -6.22 3.07
CA LEU A 178 -12.25 -5.26 2.23
C LEU A 178 -13.16 -4.88 1.07
N GLU A 179 -13.19 -3.59 0.78
CA GLU A 179 -13.89 -3.04 -0.37
C GLU A 179 -13.26 -3.51 -1.69
N ALA A 180 -14.00 -3.34 -2.78
CA ALA A 180 -13.60 -3.80 -4.11
C ALA A 180 -12.40 -3.04 -4.70
N GLY A 181 -12.03 -1.91 -4.11
CA GLY A 181 -10.98 -1.02 -4.60
C GLY A 181 -11.52 -0.10 -5.71
N LYS A 182 -10.67 0.26 -6.67
CA LYS A 182 -11.06 1.12 -7.79
C LYS A 182 -12.09 0.45 -8.70
N SER A 183 -13.12 1.20 -9.13
CA SER A 183 -14.02 0.73 -10.18
C SER A 183 -13.25 0.49 -11.48
N LYS A 184 -13.49 -0.64 -12.14
CA LYS A 184 -12.89 -0.94 -13.46
C LYS A 184 -13.57 -0.20 -14.62
N THR A 185 -14.81 0.23 -14.42
CA THR A 185 -15.63 0.93 -15.43
C THR A 185 -15.62 2.45 -15.28
N SER A 186 -15.00 2.96 -14.20
CA SER A 186 -14.93 4.40 -13.94
C SER A 186 -13.58 4.76 -13.32
N THR A 187 -12.83 5.58 -14.05
CA THR A 187 -11.51 6.07 -13.64
C THR A 187 -11.58 7.15 -12.54
N THR A 188 -12.78 7.59 -12.17
CA THR A 188 -13.00 8.72 -11.26
C THR A 188 -13.82 8.36 -10.02
N THR A 189 -14.32 7.12 -9.90
CA THR A 189 -15.12 6.69 -8.74
C THR A 189 -14.50 5.49 -8.07
N ASP A 190 -13.97 5.72 -6.87
CA ASP A 190 -13.60 4.63 -5.96
C ASP A 190 -14.86 4.07 -5.28
N VAL A 191 -14.88 2.77 -5.04
CA VAL A 191 -15.92 2.10 -4.25
C VAL A 191 -15.29 1.81 -2.89
N GLY A 192 -15.75 2.51 -1.85
CA GLY A 192 -15.09 2.50 -0.53
C GLY A 192 -16.04 2.75 0.64
N LEU A 193 -15.62 2.38 1.85
CA LEU A 193 -16.35 2.67 3.09
C LEU A 193 -16.36 4.19 3.29
N GLY A 194 -17.53 4.82 3.18
CA GLY A 194 -17.71 6.26 3.38
C GLY A 194 -18.10 7.06 2.12
N VAL A 195 -18.15 6.45 0.94
CA VAL A 195 -18.64 7.15 -0.28
C VAL A 195 -20.16 7.37 -0.28
N GLY A 196 -20.89 6.75 0.67
CA GLY A 196 -22.35 6.86 0.80
C GLY A 196 -23.09 6.47 -0.48
N ALA A 197 -24.41 6.69 -0.51
CA ALA A 197 -25.27 6.38 -1.67
C ALA A 197 -24.94 7.15 -2.98
N ALA A 198 -23.82 7.88 -3.04
CA ALA A 198 -23.33 8.58 -4.22
C ALA A 198 -22.33 7.74 -5.05
N GLY A 199 -21.87 6.58 -4.54
CA GLY A 199 -21.20 5.58 -5.38
C GLY A 199 -22.18 5.08 -6.42
N ALA A 200 -21.91 5.33 -7.70
CA ALA A 200 -22.83 5.04 -8.80
C ALA A 200 -23.46 3.64 -8.64
N ALA A 201 -24.79 3.57 -8.53
CA ALA A 201 -25.54 2.34 -8.32
C ALA A 201 -25.31 1.26 -9.43
N GLY A 202 -24.63 1.62 -10.52
CA GLY A 202 -24.27 0.73 -11.62
C GLY A 202 -22.84 0.16 -11.58
N THR A 203 -21.97 0.59 -10.65
CA THR A 203 -20.62 0.03 -10.53
C THR A 203 -20.57 -0.91 -9.34
N THR A 204 -20.70 -2.21 -9.59
CA THR A 204 -20.34 -3.22 -8.62
C THR A 204 -18.88 -3.60 -8.85
N GLY A 205 -18.08 -3.63 -7.80
CA GLY A 205 -16.78 -4.29 -7.80
C GLY A 205 -16.83 -5.48 -6.85
N GLN A 206 -15.96 -6.47 -7.03
CA GLN A 206 -15.94 -7.62 -6.11
C GLN A 206 -15.30 -7.24 -4.78
N ARG A 207 -16.06 -7.38 -3.70
CA ARG A 207 -15.56 -7.18 -2.33
C ARG A 207 -14.90 -8.46 -1.84
N ILE A 208 -14.03 -8.34 -0.86
CA ILE A 208 -13.24 -9.45 -0.34
C ILE A 208 -13.55 -9.65 1.14
N ASN A 209 -13.97 -10.85 1.53
CA ASN A 209 -13.95 -11.26 2.93
C ASN A 209 -12.76 -12.17 3.18
N SER A 210 -11.93 -11.83 4.15
CA SER A 210 -10.75 -12.60 4.56
C SER A 210 -11.03 -13.28 5.89
N TYR A 211 -10.73 -14.57 5.97
CA TYR A 211 -10.75 -15.38 7.19
C TYR A 211 -9.34 -15.92 7.41
N SER A 212 -8.69 -15.50 8.49
CA SER A 212 -7.31 -15.86 8.78
C SER A 212 -7.19 -16.65 10.08
N VAL A 213 -6.31 -17.65 10.06
CA VAL A 213 -5.90 -18.42 11.23
C VAL A 213 -4.37 -18.49 11.22
N THR A 214 -3.74 -18.03 12.29
CA THR A 214 -2.28 -18.09 12.45
C THR A 214 -1.94 -18.80 13.74
N TYR A 215 -1.23 -19.92 13.64
CA TYR A 215 -0.65 -20.61 14.79
C TYR A 215 0.80 -20.15 15.00
N VAL A 216 1.12 -19.77 16.24
CA VAL A 216 2.46 -19.36 16.67
C VAL A 216 2.75 -20.06 17.99
N GLY A 217 3.25 -21.30 17.91
CA GLY A 217 3.47 -22.14 19.09
C GLY A 217 4.74 -22.98 18.97
N GLY A 218 5.68 -22.72 19.89
CA GLY A 218 6.98 -23.38 19.87
C GLY A 218 7.79 -23.01 18.61
N PRO A 219 8.49 -23.98 17.99
CA PRO A 219 9.29 -23.73 16.78
C PRO A 219 8.47 -23.57 15.49
N LEU A 220 7.16 -23.84 15.52
CA LEU A 220 6.29 -23.79 14.35
C LEU A 220 5.50 -22.47 14.29
N ILE A 221 5.55 -21.85 13.11
CA ILE A 221 4.61 -20.80 12.70
C ILE A 221 3.87 -21.30 11.47
N ALA A 222 2.54 -21.28 11.50
CA ALA A 222 1.69 -21.65 10.37
C ALA A 222 0.56 -20.65 10.19
N ASN A 223 0.24 -20.33 8.95
CA ASN A 223 -0.84 -19.41 8.58
C ASN A 223 -1.73 -20.05 7.51
N LEU A 224 -3.03 -19.86 7.66
CA LEU A 224 -4.04 -20.09 6.65
C LEU A 224 -4.83 -18.80 6.48
N ASN A 225 -5.09 -18.42 5.23
CA ASN A 225 -5.99 -17.33 4.90
C ASN A 225 -6.95 -17.78 3.79
N TYR A 226 -8.25 -17.62 4.03
CA TYR A 226 -9.29 -17.87 3.05
C TYR A 226 -9.91 -16.54 2.62
N LEU A 227 -9.82 -16.22 1.34
CA LEU A 227 -10.39 -15.02 0.75
C LEU A 227 -11.58 -15.42 -0.10
N THR A 228 -12.72 -14.83 0.19
CA THR A 228 -13.94 -15.00 -0.62
C THR A 228 -14.22 -13.72 -1.38
N TYR A 229 -14.54 -13.86 -2.66
CA TYR A 229 -14.87 -12.75 -3.54
C TYR A 229 -16.36 -12.75 -3.80
N ASP A 230 -17.08 -11.75 -3.27
CA ASP A 230 -18.51 -11.63 -3.51
C ASP A 230 -18.81 -10.80 -4.78
N SER A 231 -20.07 -10.80 -5.22
CA SER A 231 -20.53 -10.08 -6.42
C SER A 231 -19.89 -10.56 -7.73
N MET A 232 -19.59 -11.86 -7.83
CA MET A 232 -19.21 -12.52 -9.09
C MET A 232 -20.34 -12.37 -10.12
N GLY A 233 -20.09 -11.67 -11.24
CA GLY A 233 -20.98 -11.65 -12.41
C GLY A 233 -21.66 -10.33 -12.77
N THR A 234 -21.59 -9.29 -11.93
CA THR A 234 -22.07 -7.93 -12.27
C THR A 234 -20.94 -6.93 -12.52
N THR A 235 -19.69 -7.41 -12.53
CA THR A 235 -18.46 -6.62 -12.54
C THR A 235 -17.47 -7.20 -13.56
N ASP A 236 -16.57 -6.37 -14.11
CA ASP A 236 -15.48 -6.81 -15.02
C ASP A 236 -14.38 -7.65 -14.33
N ALA A 237 -14.60 -8.09 -13.10
CA ALA A 237 -13.72 -8.96 -12.33
C ALA A 237 -14.46 -10.24 -11.93
N GLY A 238 -13.92 -11.38 -12.35
CA GLY A 238 -14.42 -12.72 -12.02
C GLY A 238 -13.44 -13.51 -11.17
N TYR A 239 -12.86 -12.89 -10.14
CA TYR A 239 -11.96 -13.60 -9.24
C TYR A 239 -12.71 -14.69 -8.49
N LYS A 240 -12.04 -15.83 -8.34
CA LYS A 240 -12.52 -16.95 -7.54
C LYS A 240 -11.94 -16.83 -6.13
N ASP A 241 -12.61 -17.51 -5.20
CA ASP A 241 -12.12 -17.66 -3.84
C ASP A 241 -10.70 -18.23 -3.81
N VAL A 242 -9.89 -17.76 -2.86
CA VAL A 242 -8.47 -18.09 -2.75
C VAL A 242 -8.18 -18.63 -1.35
N ILE A 243 -7.55 -19.81 -1.29
CA ILE A 243 -6.95 -20.33 -0.07
C ILE A 243 -5.44 -20.08 -0.16
N ARG A 244 -4.86 -19.51 0.89
CA ARG A 244 -3.42 -19.29 1.04
C ARG A 244 -2.96 -19.97 2.31
N THR A 245 -1.86 -20.70 2.23
CA THR A 245 -1.23 -21.33 3.40
C THR A 245 0.27 -21.09 3.35
N ALA A 246 0.86 -20.80 4.51
CA ALA A 246 2.29 -20.67 4.68
C ALA A 246 2.71 -21.27 6.01
N GLY A 247 3.94 -21.77 6.09
CA GLY A 247 4.48 -22.29 7.33
C GLY A 247 6.00 -22.23 7.35
N SER A 248 6.55 -22.08 8.54
CA SER A 248 7.98 -22.12 8.80
C SER A 248 8.24 -22.85 10.11
N TYR A 249 9.34 -23.59 10.15
CA TYR A 249 9.80 -24.35 11.30
C TYR A 249 11.31 -24.12 11.47
N ASP A 250 11.76 -23.97 12.71
CA ASP A 250 13.18 -23.92 13.08
C ASP A 250 13.72 -25.34 13.36
#